data_AF-A0A1A9A443-F1
#
_entry.id   AF-A0A1A9A443-F1
#
_cell.length_a   1.000
_cell.length_b   1.000
_cell.length_c   1.000
_cell.angle_alpha   90.00
_cell.angle_beta   90.00
_cell.angle_gamma   90.00
#
_symmetry.space_group_name_H-M   'P 1'
#
loop_
_entity.id
_entity.type
_entity.pdbx_description
1 polymer ?
#
loop_
_entity_poly.entity_id
_entity_poly.type
_entity_poly.pdbx_seq_one_letter_code
_entity_poly.pdbx_strand_id
1 'polypeptide(L)'
;MDTLRALAARLDEAGLALGTLSRTVTATDPAHPAFGTHAAGRPGEIGRALHRQWTVATGDRAREAHAAALRLAAAAAALRSAADRYSATDDAARHRLLREA
;
A
#
# COMPACT_ATOMS: atom_id res chain seq x y z
N MET A 1 -12.66 5.21 -21.99
CA MET A 1 -12.49 5.11 -20.53
C MET A 1 -11.27 4.29 -20.10
N ASP A 2 -10.47 3.79 -21.05
CA ASP A 2 -9.39 2.84 -20.78
C ASP A 2 -8.23 3.45 -19.98
N THR A 3 -7.96 4.74 -20.14
CA THR A 3 -6.95 5.45 -19.34
C THR A 3 -7.26 5.41 -17.84
N LEU A 4 -8.52 5.59 -17.44
CA LEU A 4 -8.92 5.50 -16.02
C LEU A 4 -8.79 4.07 -15.50
N ARG A 5 -9.16 3.07 -16.32
CA ARG A 5 -9.02 1.65 -15.97
C ARG A 5 -7.54 1.24 -15.84
N ALA A 6 -6.69 1.70 -16.75
CA ALA A 6 -5.25 1.47 -16.71
C ALA A 6 -4.59 2.13 -15.50
N LEU A 7 -4.99 3.36 -15.16
CA LEU A 7 -4.50 4.02 -13.94
C LEU A 7 -4.95 3.27 -12.69
N ALA A 8 -6.21 2.83 -12.62
CA ALA A 8 -6.69 2.03 -11.50
C ALA A 8 -5.89 0.73 -11.32
N ALA A 9 -5.57 0.03 -12.41
CA ALA A 9 -4.74 -1.19 -12.38
C ALA A 9 -3.32 -0.91 -11.84
N ARG A 10 -2.70 0.21 -12.25
CA ARG A 10 -1.38 0.62 -11.74
C ARG A 10 -1.41 0.96 -10.26
N LEU A 11 -2.49 1.57 -9.78
CA LEU A 11 -2.67 1.85 -8.35
C LEU A 11 -2.84 0.56 -7.53
N ASP A 12 -3.58 -0.43 -8.06
CA ASP A 12 -3.70 -1.74 -7.42
C ASP A 12 -2.34 -2.45 -7.36
N GLU A 13 -1.56 -2.43 -8.45
CA GLU A 13 -0.22 -3.02 -8.48
C GLU A 13 0.71 -2.37 -7.45
N ALA A 14 0.74 -1.03 -7.40
CA ALA A 14 1.50 -0.30 -6.39
C ALA A 14 1.00 -0.59 -4.96
N GLY A 15 -0.31 -0.72 -4.76
CA GLY A 15 -0.92 -1.11 -3.50
C GLY A 15 -0.51 -2.53 -3.06
N LEU A 16 -0.49 -3.49 -3.98
CA LEU A 16 -0.04 -4.85 -3.73
C LEU A 16 1.45 -4.90 -3.36
N ALA A 17 2.29 -4.11 -4.04
CA ALA A 17 3.70 -3.99 -3.70
C ALA A 17 3.90 -3.44 -2.28
N LEU A 18 3.19 -2.37 -1.91
CA LEU A 18 3.24 -1.79 -0.56
C LEU A 18 2.67 -2.73 0.51
N GLY A 19 1.59 -3.44 0.21
CA GLY A 19 1.02 -4.46 1.10
C GLY A 19 1.94 -5.68 1.28
N THR A 20 2.76 -6.00 0.28
CA THR A 20 3.80 -7.02 0.41
C THR A 20 4.93 -6.51 1.29
N LEU A 21 5.43 -5.30 1.02
CA LEU A 21 6.47 -4.65 1.82
C LEU A 21 6.08 -4.53 3.31
N SER A 22 4.83 -4.21 3.60
CA SER A 22 4.35 -4.11 4.98
C SER A 22 4.44 -5.42 5.74
N ARG A 23 4.33 -6.57 5.06
CA ARG A 23 4.48 -7.90 5.65
C ARG A 23 5.92 -8.41 5.67
N THR A 24 6.73 -8.02 4.69
CA THR A 24 8.10 -8.52 4.56
C THR A 24 9.09 -7.74 5.41
N VAL A 25 8.89 -6.44 5.63
CA VAL A 25 9.84 -5.60 6.40
C VAL A 25 9.99 -6.07 7.85
N THR A 26 8.93 -6.62 8.43
CA THR A 26 8.93 -7.24 9.76
C THR A 26 9.43 -8.69 9.74
N ALA A 27 9.39 -9.36 8.60
CA ALA A 27 9.90 -10.73 8.44
C ALA A 27 11.43 -10.78 8.23
N THR A 28 12.01 -9.71 7.68
CA THR A 28 13.48 -9.54 7.51
C THR A 28 14.16 -8.95 8.74
N ASP A 29 13.52 -9.03 9.91
CA ASP A 29 14.07 -8.48 11.15
C ASP A 29 15.40 -9.19 11.51
N PRO A 30 16.51 -8.47 11.71
CA PRO A 30 17.74 -9.09 12.16
C PRO A 30 17.48 -9.80 13.50
N ALA A 31 17.89 -11.06 13.62
CA ALA A 31 17.68 -11.80 14.85
C ALA A 31 18.25 -11.03 16.06
N HIS A 32 17.57 -11.08 17.21
CA HIS A 32 17.98 -10.48 18.49
C HIS A 32 19.50 -10.50 18.82
N PRO A 33 20.25 -11.58 18.49
CA PRO A 33 21.71 -11.64 18.68
C PRO A 33 22.51 -10.63 17.84
N ALA A 34 22.01 -10.22 16.67
CA ALA A 34 22.67 -9.25 15.78
C ALA A 34 22.82 -7.86 16.42
N PHE A 35 22.00 -7.55 17.41
CA PHE A 35 22.07 -6.31 18.17
C PHE A 35 22.96 -6.42 19.42
N GLY A 36 23.64 -7.55 19.67
CA GLY A 36 24.50 -7.71 20.85
C GLY A 36 23.73 -7.68 22.18
N THR A 37 22.43 -8.01 22.16
CA THR A 37 21.52 -7.93 23.32
C THR A 37 21.92 -8.81 24.50
N HIS A 38 22.74 -9.84 24.24
CA HIS A 38 23.27 -10.78 25.22
C HIS A 38 24.61 -10.34 25.84
N ALA A 39 25.23 -9.25 25.37
CA ALA A 39 26.45 -8.73 25.99
C ALA A 39 26.16 -8.19 27.41
N ALA A 40 27.14 -8.30 28.31
CA ALA A 40 27.02 -7.76 29.66
C ALA A 40 27.31 -6.24 29.68
N GLY A 41 26.79 -5.56 30.72
CA GLY A 41 27.04 -4.14 30.95
C GLY A 41 26.48 -3.21 29.86
N ARG A 42 27.15 -2.07 29.68
CA ARG A 42 26.76 -1.00 28.75
C ARG A 42 26.52 -1.46 27.30
N PRO A 43 27.36 -2.31 26.69
CA PRO A 43 27.11 -2.82 25.33
C PRO A 43 25.78 -3.56 25.19
N GLY A 44 25.40 -4.39 26.18
CA GLY A 44 24.12 -5.09 26.17
C GLY A 44 22.92 -4.16 26.33
N GLU A 45 23.05 -3.12 27.15
CA GLU A 45 22.02 -2.09 27.30
C GLU A 45 21.79 -1.32 25.99
N ILE A 46 22.87 -0.92 25.32
CA ILE A 46 22.83 -0.28 24.00
C ILE A 46 22.19 -1.22 22.98
N GLY A 47 22.59 -2.49 22.96
CA GLY A 47 22.03 -3.50 22.07
C GLY A 47 20.52 -3.68 22.24
N ARG A 48 20.04 -3.78 23.49
CA ARG A 48 18.60 -3.86 23.79
C ARG A 48 17.85 -2.58 23.42
N ALA A 49 18.46 -1.41 23.63
CA ALA A 49 17.87 -0.13 23.24
C ALA A 49 17.74 0.00 21.72
N LEU A 50 18.80 -0.37 20.99
CA LEU A 50 18.82 -0.35 19.53
C LEU A 50 17.81 -1.34 18.94
N HIS A 51 17.72 -2.56 19.49
CA HIS A 51 16.71 -3.53 19.09
C HIS A 51 15.29 -2.96 19.27
N ARG A 52 14.98 -2.36 20.43
CA ARG A 52 13.65 -1.74 20.65
C ARG A 52 13.36 -0.64 19.65
N GLN A 53 14.32 0.26 19.40
CA GLN A 53 14.14 1.34 18.43
C GLN A 53 13.92 0.79 17.02
N TRP A 54 14.68 -0.24 16.63
CA TRP A 54 14.53 -0.90 15.35
C TRP A 54 13.15 -1.54 15.20
N THR A 55 12.70 -2.35 16.17
CA THR A 55 11.36 -2.98 16.14
C THR A 55 10.23 -1.95 16.07
N VAL A 56 10.34 -0.84 16.79
CA VAL A 56 9.35 0.25 16.72
C VAL A 56 9.35 0.88 15.32
N ALA A 57 10.52 1.26 14.81
CA ALA A 57 10.64 1.91 13.51
C ALA A 57 10.19 1.03 12.33
N THR A 58 10.53 -0.26 12.34
CA THR A 58 10.09 -1.21 11.30
C THR A 58 8.60 -1.50 11.41
N GLY A 59 8.06 -1.59 12.64
CA GLY A 59 6.62 -1.72 12.88
C GLY A 59 5.82 -0.49 12.42
N ASP A 60 6.32 0.72 12.67
CA ASP A 60 5.73 1.96 12.18
C ASP A 60 5.75 2.00 10.64
N ARG A 61 6.89 1.68 10.03
CA ARG A 61 7.02 1.65 8.57
C ARG A 61 6.10 0.60 7.92
N ALA A 62 5.92 -0.55 8.57
CA ALA A 62 4.96 -1.57 8.12
C ALA A 62 3.52 -1.04 8.15
N ARG A 63 3.11 -0.37 9.23
CA ARG A 63 1.79 0.26 9.34
C ARG A 63 1.58 1.36 8.30
N GLU A 64 2.59 2.21 8.08
CA GLU A 64 2.57 3.26 7.06
C GLU A 64 2.39 2.67 5.66
N ALA A 65 3.17 1.65 5.31
CA ALA A 65 3.08 0.96 4.02
C ALA A 65 1.69 0.32 3.82
N HIS A 66 1.13 -0.30 4.87
CA HIS A 66 -0.21 -0.86 4.82
C HIS A 66 -1.28 0.23 4.63
N ALA A 67 -1.21 1.33 5.38
CA ALA A 67 -2.13 2.46 5.23
C ALA A 67 -2.06 3.08 3.83
N ALA A 68 -0.86 3.20 3.25
CA ALA A 68 -0.68 3.65 1.88
C ALA A 68 -1.29 2.67 0.86
N ALA A 69 -1.12 1.36 1.04
CA ALA A 69 -1.75 0.34 0.20
C ALA A 69 -3.29 0.46 0.20
N LEU A 70 -3.90 0.66 1.38
CA LEU A 70 -5.35 0.86 1.49
C LEU A 70 -5.83 2.13 0.77
N ARG A 71 -5.07 3.23 0.86
CA ARG A 71 -5.39 4.47 0.14
C ARG A 71 -5.33 4.29 -1.37
N LEU A 72 -4.33 3.55 -1.88
CA LEU A 72 -4.21 3.24 -3.30
C LEU A 72 -5.38 2.37 -3.80
N ALA A 73 -5.77 1.35 -3.03
CA ALA A 73 -6.92 0.51 -3.36
C ALA A 73 -8.24 1.32 -3.40
N ALA A 74 -8.43 2.24 -2.44
CA ALA A 74 -9.59 3.13 -2.44
C ALA A 74 -9.60 4.06 -3.67
N ALA A 75 -8.45 4.62 -4.05
CA ALA A 75 -8.32 5.45 -5.24
C ALA A 75 -8.59 4.65 -6.53
N ALA A 76 -8.06 3.43 -6.65
CA ALA A 76 -8.32 2.54 -7.77
C ALA A 76 -9.82 2.22 -7.91
N ALA A 77 -10.51 1.95 -6.80
CA ALA A 77 -11.95 1.72 -6.78
C ALA A 77 -12.74 2.96 -7.23
N ALA A 78 -12.35 4.15 -6.76
CA ALA A 78 -12.98 5.40 -7.18
C ALA A 78 -12.81 5.67 -8.69
N LEU A 79 -11.62 5.38 -9.25
CA LEU A 79 -11.37 5.52 -10.68
C LEU A 79 -12.19 4.55 -11.53
N ARG A 80 -12.33 3.29 -11.09
CA ARG A 80 -13.23 2.32 -11.75
C ARG A 80 -14.68 2.81 -11.74
N SER A 81 -15.17 3.25 -10.58
CA SER A 81 -16.52 3.79 -10.46
C SER A 81 -16.75 5.03 -11.34
N ALA A 82 -15.75 5.92 -11.44
CA ALA A 82 -15.81 7.04 -12.37
C ALA A 82 -15.84 6.54 -13.83
N ALA A 83 -15.00 5.57 -14.16
CA ALA A 83 -14.94 4.99 -15.50
C ALA A 83 -16.29 4.41 -15.94
N ASP A 84 -16.94 3.65 -15.07
CA ASP A 84 -18.22 3.02 -15.34
C ASP A 84 -19.34 4.06 -15.49
N ARG A 85 -19.37 5.10 -14.64
CA ARG A 85 -20.40 6.17 -14.72
C ARG A 85 -20.32 6.99 -16.01
N TYR A 86 -19.11 7.34 -16.43
CA TYR A 86 -18.90 8.05 -17.70
C TYR A 86 -19.28 7.17 -18.90
N SER A 87 -18.85 5.90 -18.93
CA SER A 87 -19.28 4.97 -19.99
C SER A 87 -20.82 4.85 -20.06
N ALA A 88 -21.49 4.71 -18.92
CA ALA A 88 -22.95 4.63 -18.88
C ALA A 88 -23.63 5.92 -19.39
N THR A 89 -23.03 7.08 -19.10
CA THR A 89 -23.54 8.38 -19.57
C THR A 89 -23.37 8.52 -21.08
N ASP A 90 -22.20 8.14 -21.62
CA ASP A 90 -21.93 8.15 -23.06
C ASP A 90 -22.88 7.21 -23.82
N ASP A 91 -23.13 6.02 -23.28
CA ASP A 91 -24.07 5.05 -23.85
C ASP A 91 -25.50 5.58 -23.86
N ALA A 92 -25.95 6.18 -22.76
CA ALA A 92 -27.27 6.79 -22.67
C ALA A 92 -27.46 7.95 -23.66
N ALA A 93 -26.44 8.81 -23.81
CA ALA A 93 -26.44 9.90 -24.78
C ALA A 93 -26.50 9.37 -26.22
N ARG A 94 -25.69 8.36 -26.55
CA ARG A 94 -25.70 7.70 -27.86
C ARG A 94 -27.07 7.10 -28.19
N HIS A 95 -27.70 6.40 -27.24
CA HIS A 95 -29.04 5.85 -27.42
C HIS A 95 -30.12 6.92 -27.59
N ARG A 96 -29.94 8.11 -27.02
CA ARG A 96 -30.88 9.22 -27.21
C ARG A 96 -30.74 9.81 -28.62
N LEU A 97 -29.52 10.08 -29.06
CA LEU A 97 -29.25 10.64 -30.39
C LEU A 97 -29.76 9.72 -31.51
N LEU A 98 -29.58 8.40 -31.38
CA LEU A 98 -30.09 7.41 -32.35
C LEU A 98 -31.62 7.28 -32.35
N ARG A 99 -32.32 7.76 -31.32
CA ARG A 99 -33.79 7.78 -31.27
C ARG A 99 -34.39 9.09 -31.76
N GLU A 100 -33.58 10.15 -31.87
CA GLU A 100 -33.99 11.47 -32.34
C GLU A 100 -33.69 11.67 -33.84
N ALA A 101 -32.99 10.74 -34.49
CA ALA A 101 -32.66 10.71 -35.92
C ALA A 101 -33.51 9.67 -36.67
#